data_AF-A0A8T1GYD4-F1
#
_entry.id   AF-A0A8T1GYD4-F1
#
_cell.length_a   1.000
_cell.length_b   1.000
_cell.length_c   1.000
_cell.angle_alpha   90.00
_cell.angle_beta   90.00
_cell.angle_gamma   90.00
#
_symmetry.space_group_name_H-M   'P 1'
#
loop_
_entity.id
_entity.type
_entity.pdbx_description
1 polymer ?
#
loop_
_entity_poly.entity_id
_entity_poly.type
_entity_poly.pdbx_seq_one_letter_code
_entity_poly.pdbx_strand_id
1 'polypeptide(L)'
;TSSGTTETAPETTTETSETSETSSSAPVTAPPTSTEAVIAQATATASEYNSQIALIIPIINSWTEDPVNLETDTLDKVNNLINGIKAAITDLGGSESSDCNSKKRGLLDFVSGVINTLSCVVSNLADVTGKISGGVVDGVAPIVTSLTEINKDLEEESQEEEDKSKTEQSETETEV
;
A
#
# COMPACT_ATOMS: atom_id res chain seq x y z
N THR A 1 -41.98 26.90 -70.92
CA THR A 1 -42.02 28.36 -70.68
C THR A 1 -42.70 28.61 -69.34
N SER A 2 -42.00 29.30 -68.43
CA SER A 2 -42.39 30.12 -67.25
C SER A 2 -43.61 29.74 -66.38
N SER A 3 -43.47 29.51 -65.05
CA SER A 3 -43.34 30.47 -63.91
C SER A 3 -44.62 31.27 -63.63
N GLY A 4 -45.15 31.54 -62.43
CA GLY A 4 -44.80 31.37 -61.00
C GLY A 4 -46.08 31.63 -60.13
N THR A 5 -46.21 31.14 -58.89
CA THR A 5 -45.81 31.69 -57.56
C THR A 5 -46.76 32.74 -56.94
N THR A 6 -47.33 32.41 -55.76
CA THR A 6 -47.57 33.28 -54.57
C THR A 6 -47.73 32.33 -53.36
N GLU A 7 -46.75 32.13 -52.46
CA GLU A 7 -46.29 32.95 -51.32
C GLU A 7 -47.29 33.06 -50.14
N THR A 8 -46.93 32.42 -49.01
CA THR A 8 -47.11 32.91 -47.62
C THR A 8 -46.10 32.15 -46.72
N ALA A 9 -45.27 32.88 -45.98
CA ALA A 9 -44.44 32.44 -44.85
C ALA A 9 -44.99 33.11 -43.55
N PRO A 10 -44.47 32.94 -42.30
CA PRO A 10 -43.29 32.18 -41.85
C PRO A 10 -43.43 31.47 -40.45
N GLU A 11 -42.30 30.94 -39.91
CA GLU A 11 -41.94 30.71 -38.48
C GLU A 11 -42.68 29.61 -37.66
N THR A 12 -42.16 28.87 -36.65
CA THR A 12 -40.84 28.67 -35.99
C THR A 12 -41.02 27.52 -34.93
N THR A 13 -40.05 26.58 -34.87
CA THR A 13 -39.48 25.78 -33.76
C THR A 13 -40.30 25.02 -32.68
N THR A 14 -39.78 23.80 -32.38
CA THR A 14 -39.79 22.99 -31.10
C THR A 14 -41.13 22.33 -30.72
N GLU A 15 -41.22 21.12 -30.15
CA GLU A 15 -40.36 20.07 -29.57
C GLU A 15 -41.32 18.83 -29.51
N THR A 16 -40.94 17.56 -29.68
CA THR A 16 -40.38 16.67 -28.66
C THR A 16 -40.33 15.27 -29.27
N SER A 17 -39.20 14.60 -29.04
CA SER A 17 -38.85 13.24 -29.42
C SER A 17 -39.75 12.17 -28.78
N GLU A 18 -39.92 11.05 -29.49
CA GLU A 18 -39.72 9.74 -28.85
C GLU A 18 -39.12 8.79 -29.90
N THR A 19 -37.80 8.69 -29.85
CA THR A 19 -37.00 7.79 -30.68
C THR A 19 -37.01 6.40 -30.04
N SER A 20 -37.30 5.39 -30.85
CA SER A 20 -37.09 3.99 -30.54
C SER A 20 -35.61 3.72 -30.25
N GLU A 21 -35.22 3.29 -29.06
CA GLU A 21 -33.93 2.62 -28.85
C GLU A 21 -34.03 1.49 -27.83
N THR A 22 -33.96 0.27 -28.35
CA THR A 22 -33.53 -0.93 -27.62
C THR A 22 -32.08 -0.71 -27.20
N SER A 23 -31.85 0.01 -26.10
CA SER A 23 -30.54 0.01 -25.44
C SER A 23 -30.48 -1.15 -24.48
N SER A 24 -30.00 -2.29 -24.98
CA SER A 24 -29.32 -3.29 -24.17
C SER A 24 -28.10 -2.59 -23.57
N SER A 25 -28.27 -1.99 -22.38
CA SER A 25 -27.15 -1.47 -21.62
C SER A 25 -26.36 -2.68 -21.17
N ALA A 26 -25.30 -3.01 -21.90
CA ALA A 26 -24.30 -3.98 -21.47
C ALA A 26 -23.88 -3.60 -20.03
N PRO A 27 -23.68 -4.57 -19.11
CA PRO A 27 -23.08 -4.25 -17.84
C PRO A 27 -21.73 -3.57 -18.12
N VAL A 28 -21.53 -2.39 -17.56
CA VAL A 28 -20.24 -1.70 -17.57
C VAL A 28 -19.19 -2.70 -17.08
N THR A 29 -18.42 -3.26 -18.01
CA THR A 29 -17.44 -4.29 -17.70
C THR A 29 -16.22 -3.57 -17.11
N ALA A 30 -15.82 -3.99 -15.91
CA ALA A 30 -15.02 -3.25 -14.93
C ALA A 30 -13.60 -2.82 -15.38
N PRO A 31 -13.13 -1.68 -14.86
CA PRO A 31 -11.78 -1.58 -14.29
C PRO A 31 -11.89 -1.16 -12.81
N PRO A 32 -11.19 -1.82 -11.85
CA PRO A 32 -9.73 -1.75 -11.75
C PRO A 32 -9.08 -3.01 -11.12
N THR A 33 -8.69 -4.02 -11.90
CA THR A 33 -7.89 -5.14 -11.35
C THR A 33 -6.52 -4.69 -10.83
N SER A 34 -5.98 -3.59 -11.36
CA SER A 34 -4.63 -3.12 -11.00
C SER A 34 -4.55 -2.48 -9.62
N THR A 35 -5.52 -1.66 -9.20
CA THR A 35 -5.45 -0.97 -7.91
C THR A 35 -5.71 -1.92 -6.76
N GLU A 36 -6.72 -2.78 -6.89
CA GLU A 36 -7.07 -3.79 -5.89
C GLU A 36 -5.96 -4.84 -5.71
N ALA A 37 -5.33 -5.28 -6.81
CA ALA A 37 -4.18 -6.17 -6.74
C ALA A 37 -2.97 -5.54 -6.04
N VAL A 38 -2.69 -4.25 -6.27
CA VAL A 38 -1.59 -3.54 -5.60
C VAL A 38 -1.89 -3.34 -4.11
N ILE A 39 -3.15 -3.08 -3.74
CA ILE A 39 -3.56 -3.00 -2.32
C ILE A 39 -3.37 -4.37 -1.66
N ALA A 40 -3.87 -5.45 -2.26
CA ALA A 40 -3.70 -6.80 -1.74
C ALA A 40 -2.22 -7.18 -1.59
N GLN A 41 -1.38 -6.81 -2.56
CA GLN A 41 0.06 -6.99 -2.49
C GLN A 41 0.68 -6.19 -1.33
N ALA A 42 0.28 -4.93 -1.15
CA ALA A 42 0.76 -4.09 -0.05
C ALA A 42 0.34 -4.64 1.32
N THR A 43 -0.90 -5.11 1.47
CA THR A 43 -1.40 -5.78 2.69
C THR A 43 -0.61 -7.05 3.00
N ALA A 44 -0.40 -7.91 1.99
CA ALA A 44 0.38 -9.13 2.15
C ALA A 44 1.84 -8.82 2.54
N THR A 45 2.43 -7.81 1.89
CA THR A 45 3.78 -7.33 2.18
C THR A 45 3.87 -6.81 3.61
N ALA A 46 2.93 -5.98 4.05
CA ALA A 46 2.88 -5.46 5.41
C ALA A 46 2.81 -6.59 6.44
N SER A 47 1.92 -7.57 6.24
CA SER A 47 1.77 -8.73 7.13
C SER A 47 3.04 -9.61 7.17
N GLU A 48 3.65 -9.87 6.02
CA GLU A 48 4.89 -10.65 5.91
C GLU A 48 6.03 -9.97 6.67
N TYR A 49 6.28 -8.69 6.40
CA TYR A 49 7.39 -8.00 7.03
C TYR A 49 7.14 -7.65 8.49
N ASN A 50 5.88 -7.46 8.91
CA ASN A 50 5.54 -7.38 10.34
C ASN A 50 6.01 -8.66 11.08
N SER A 51 5.71 -9.83 10.50
CA SER A 51 6.15 -11.11 11.08
C SER A 51 7.68 -11.23 11.11
N GLN A 52 8.37 -10.83 10.04
CA GLN A 52 9.83 -10.89 9.97
C GLN A 52 10.52 -9.90 10.93
N ILE A 53 9.98 -8.70 11.11
CA ILE A 53 10.51 -7.70 12.06
C ILE A 53 10.28 -8.18 13.50
N ALA A 54 9.13 -8.77 13.81
CA ALA A 54 8.89 -9.37 15.11
C ALA A 54 9.93 -10.47 15.45
N LEU A 55 10.42 -11.20 14.44
CA LEU A 55 11.46 -12.22 14.60
C LEU A 55 12.88 -11.64 14.68
N ILE A 56 13.18 -10.50 14.05
CA ILE A 56 14.53 -9.92 14.09
C ILE A 56 14.83 -9.20 15.40
N ILE A 57 13.84 -8.56 16.01
CA ILE A 57 13.98 -7.83 17.29
C ILE A 57 14.66 -8.67 18.39
N PRO A 58 14.20 -9.90 18.71
CA PRO A 58 14.85 -10.70 19.74
C PRO A 58 16.29 -11.10 19.36
N ILE A 59 16.59 -11.26 18.07
CA ILE A 59 17.94 -11.60 17.60
C ILE A 59 18.89 -10.42 17.80
N ILE A 60 18.46 -9.20 17.48
CA ILE A 60 19.22 -7.97 17.75
C ILE A 60 19.45 -7.81 19.26
N ASN A 61 18.44 -8.06 20.09
CA ASN A 61 18.58 -8.01 21.55
C ASN A 61 19.58 -9.06 22.06
N SER A 62 19.51 -10.31 21.59
CA SER A 62 20.49 -11.34 21.96
C SER A 62 21.91 -10.96 21.57
N TRP A 63 22.11 -10.33 20.41
CA TRP A 63 23.42 -9.82 20.03
C TRP A 63 23.95 -8.75 21.00
N THR A 64 23.10 -7.89 21.58
CA THR A 64 23.58 -6.94 22.59
C THR A 64 24.10 -7.59 23.86
N GLU A 65 23.66 -8.82 24.17
CA GLU A 65 24.11 -9.61 25.31
C GLU A 65 25.39 -10.41 24.99
N ASP A 66 25.57 -10.84 23.75
CA ASP A 66 26.76 -11.56 23.27
C ASP A 66 27.26 -11.03 21.91
N PRO A 67 27.85 -9.82 21.88
CA PRO A 67 28.13 -9.12 20.63
C PRO A 67 29.25 -9.76 19.81
N VAL A 68 30.08 -10.59 20.43
CA VAL A 68 31.24 -11.23 19.78
C VAL A 68 30.82 -12.52 19.08
N ASN A 69 30.06 -13.38 19.75
CA ASN A 69 29.72 -14.69 19.17
C ASN A 69 28.54 -14.61 18.20
N LEU A 70 27.68 -13.60 18.34
CA LEU A 70 26.48 -13.45 17.52
C LEU A 70 26.63 -12.43 16.38
N GLU A 71 27.78 -11.76 16.26
CA GLU A 71 28.02 -10.68 15.28
C GLU A 71 27.64 -11.10 13.86
N THR A 72 28.28 -12.13 13.32
CA THR A 72 28.09 -12.57 11.93
C THR A 72 26.68 -13.05 11.65
N ASP A 73 26.13 -13.92 12.52
CA ASP A 73 24.77 -14.47 12.34
C ASP A 73 23.71 -13.36 12.41
N THR A 74 23.86 -12.42 13.33
CA THR A 74 22.92 -11.29 13.47
C THR A 74 23.03 -10.34 12.28
N LEU A 75 24.26 -10.00 11.88
CA LEU A 75 24.53 -9.14 10.75
C LEU A 75 23.94 -9.72 9.45
N ASP A 76 24.13 -11.01 9.20
CA ASP A 76 23.59 -11.70 8.03
C ASP A 76 22.07 -11.67 8.02
N LYS A 77 21.41 -11.94 9.16
CA LYS A 77 19.95 -11.90 9.27
C LYS A 77 19.38 -10.50 9.07
N VAL A 78 20.00 -9.48 9.67
CA VAL A 78 19.59 -8.08 9.50
C VAL A 78 19.76 -7.65 8.04
N ASN A 79 20.89 -7.97 7.40
CA ASN A 79 21.12 -7.65 5.98
C ASN A 79 20.15 -8.37 5.04
N ASN A 80 19.85 -9.64 5.30
CA ASN A 80 18.86 -10.39 4.52
C ASN A 80 17.48 -9.74 4.61
N LEU A 81 17.07 -9.33 5.82
CA LEU A 81 15.79 -8.64 6.01
C LEU A 81 15.77 -7.28 5.29
N ILE A 82 16.83 -6.47 5.40
CA ILE A 82 16.97 -5.21 4.66
C ILE A 82 16.79 -5.43 3.15
N ASN A 83 17.47 -6.44 2.59
CA ASN A 83 17.41 -6.73 1.17
C ASN A 83 16.01 -7.18 0.73
N GLY A 84 15.34 -8.00 1.53
CA GLY A 84 13.95 -8.39 1.29
C GLY A 84 13.02 -7.17 1.26
N ILE A 85 13.10 -6.31 2.28
CA ILE A 85 12.26 -5.11 2.38
C ILE A 85 12.51 -4.16 1.20
N LYS A 86 13.76 -3.94 0.78
CA LYS A 86 14.09 -3.13 -0.40
C LYS A 86 13.48 -3.69 -1.69
N ALA A 87 13.53 -5.01 -1.86
CA ALA A 87 12.90 -5.67 -3.00
C ALA A 87 11.38 -5.45 -2.98
N ALA A 88 10.74 -5.64 -1.82
CA ALA A 88 9.31 -5.43 -1.66
C ALA A 88 8.87 -3.98 -1.90
N ILE A 89 9.64 -2.99 -1.43
CA ILE A 89 9.41 -1.57 -1.74
C ILE A 89 9.44 -1.35 -3.26
N THR A 90 10.41 -1.95 -3.95
CA THR A 90 10.55 -1.85 -5.41
C THR A 90 9.38 -2.53 -6.13
N ASP A 91 8.93 -3.69 -5.65
CA ASP A 91 7.81 -4.44 -6.21
C ASP A 91 6.47 -3.69 -6.05
N LEU A 92 6.33 -2.89 -5.00
CA LEU A 92 5.20 -1.97 -4.80
C LEU A 92 5.33 -0.67 -5.62
N GLY A 93 6.40 -0.51 -6.41
CA GLY A 93 6.66 0.67 -7.24
C GLY A 93 7.19 1.88 -6.46
N GLY A 94 7.66 1.67 -5.24
CA GLY A 94 8.23 2.69 -4.37
C GLY A 94 9.74 2.86 -4.52
N SER A 95 10.26 3.85 -3.81
CA SER A 95 11.68 4.04 -3.58
C SER A 95 11.93 4.24 -2.09
N GLU A 96 13.13 3.91 -1.63
CA GLU A 96 13.55 4.17 -0.26
C GLU A 96 13.49 5.68 0.02
N SER A 97 12.48 6.11 0.78
CA SER A 97 12.36 7.49 1.25
C SER A 97 12.88 7.56 2.69
N SER A 98 13.64 8.60 3.01
CA SER A 98 14.23 8.78 4.35
C SER A 98 13.25 9.37 5.38
N ASP A 99 12.04 9.75 4.96
CA ASP A 99 11.12 10.50 5.82
C ASP A 99 10.18 9.57 6.61
N CYS A 100 10.64 9.14 7.78
CA CYS A 100 9.87 8.33 8.72
C CYS A 100 8.71 9.01 9.42
N ASN A 101 8.24 10.11 8.86
CA ASN A 101 7.25 10.97 9.47
C ASN A 101 6.26 11.53 8.44
N SER A 102 5.82 10.69 7.49
CA SER A 102 4.77 11.08 6.54
C SER A 102 3.41 10.60 7.04
N LYS A 103 2.44 11.53 7.02
CA LYS A 103 1.09 11.34 7.58
C LYS A 103 0.11 11.00 6.46
N LYS A 104 -0.74 10.01 6.71
CA LYS A 104 -1.59 9.40 5.68
C LYS A 104 -2.91 10.11 5.37
N ARG A 105 -3.31 10.21 4.09
CA ARG A 105 -4.65 10.58 3.57
C ARG A 105 -5.04 9.87 2.25
N GLY A 106 -5.68 8.69 2.30
CA GLY A 106 -6.40 8.08 1.14
C GLY A 106 -6.06 6.61 0.82
N LEU A 107 -6.47 6.11 -0.36
CA LEU A 107 -6.27 4.70 -0.80
C LEU A 107 -4.90 4.45 -1.45
N LEU A 108 -4.44 5.31 -2.37
CA LEU A 108 -3.03 5.30 -2.83
C LEU A 108 -2.04 5.62 -1.70
N ASP A 109 -2.59 6.21 -0.65
CA ASP A 109 -1.90 6.53 0.57
C ASP A 109 -1.65 5.29 1.45
N PHE A 110 -2.48 4.25 1.33
CA PHE A 110 -2.22 2.97 1.98
C PHE A 110 -0.90 2.35 1.48
N VAL A 111 -0.79 2.16 0.16
CA VAL A 111 0.40 1.57 -0.49
C VAL A 111 1.63 2.44 -0.23
N SER A 112 1.49 3.76 -0.38
CA SER A 112 2.56 4.72 -0.08
C SER A 112 2.95 4.67 1.41
N GLY A 113 1.97 4.44 2.27
CA GLY A 113 2.13 4.24 3.70
C GLY A 113 3.00 3.03 4.01
N VAL A 114 2.63 1.86 3.46
CA VAL A 114 3.39 0.62 3.63
C VAL A 114 4.83 0.80 3.14
N ILE A 115 5.01 1.40 1.96
CA ILE A 115 6.34 1.73 1.42
C ILE A 115 7.14 2.62 2.39
N ASN A 116 6.50 3.63 2.99
CA ASN A 116 7.17 4.54 3.91
C ASN A 116 7.54 3.85 5.23
N THR A 117 6.62 3.09 5.82
CA THR A 117 6.84 2.29 7.03
C THR A 117 8.01 1.32 6.81
N LEU A 118 8.00 0.59 5.69
CA LEU A 118 9.09 -0.32 5.30
C LEU A 118 10.43 0.40 5.08
N SER A 119 10.42 1.60 4.48
CA SER A 119 11.63 2.41 4.33
C SER A 119 12.24 2.78 5.69
N CYS A 120 11.42 3.00 6.70
CA CYS A 120 11.86 3.26 8.06
C CYS A 120 12.44 2.05 8.75
N VAL A 121 11.87 0.87 8.50
CA VAL A 121 12.47 -0.38 8.94
C VAL A 121 13.86 -0.51 8.34
N VAL A 122 14.02 -0.29 7.04
CA VAL A 122 15.34 -0.34 6.37
C VAL A 122 16.33 0.64 7.01
N SER A 123 15.93 1.88 7.26
CA SER A 123 16.81 2.88 7.89
C SER A 123 17.25 2.43 9.29
N ASN A 124 16.32 1.98 10.13
CA ASN A 124 16.64 1.52 11.48
C ASN A 124 17.51 0.25 11.47
N LEU A 125 17.24 -0.71 10.58
CA LEU A 125 18.05 -1.91 10.42
C LEU A 125 19.44 -1.60 9.86
N ALA A 126 19.58 -0.59 9.00
CA ALA A 126 20.88 -0.11 8.52
C ALA A 126 21.69 0.52 9.65
N ASP A 127 21.05 1.29 10.54
CA ASP A 127 21.70 1.83 11.74
C ASP A 127 22.16 0.69 12.67
N VAL A 128 21.31 -0.33 12.88
CA VAL A 128 21.69 -1.55 13.63
C VAL A 128 22.87 -2.27 12.96
N THR A 129 22.87 -2.39 11.64
CA THR A 129 23.98 -2.99 10.87
C THR A 129 25.29 -2.24 11.12
N GLY A 130 25.25 -0.91 11.13
CA GLY A 130 26.42 -0.06 11.45
C GLY A 130 26.89 -0.25 12.89
N LYS A 131 25.96 -0.40 13.84
CA LYS A 131 26.26 -0.70 15.25
C LYS A 131 26.90 -2.08 15.43
N ILE A 132 26.35 -3.11 14.78
CA ILE A 132 26.88 -4.47 14.80
C ILE A 132 28.30 -4.51 14.24
N SER A 133 28.49 -3.95 13.04
CA SER A 133 29.80 -3.92 12.37
C SER A 133 30.86 -3.12 13.14
N GLY A 134 30.41 -2.15 13.97
CA GLY A 134 31.28 -1.37 14.85
C GLY A 134 31.51 -2.01 16.23
N GLY A 135 30.85 -3.12 16.54
CA GLY A 135 30.86 -3.72 17.89
C GLY A 135 30.28 -2.80 18.97
N VAL A 136 29.35 -1.91 18.60
CA VAL A 136 28.80 -0.88 19.50
C VAL A 136 27.39 -1.26 19.92
N VAL A 137 27.23 -1.75 21.15
CA VAL A 137 25.91 -2.06 21.73
C VAL A 137 25.15 -0.81 22.20
N ASP A 138 25.88 0.27 22.52
CA ASP A 138 25.27 1.52 22.97
C ASP A 138 24.44 2.20 21.88
N GLY A 139 23.21 2.54 22.23
CA GLY A 139 22.25 3.16 21.32
C GLY A 139 21.48 2.17 20.44
N VAL A 140 21.62 0.85 20.65
CA VAL A 140 20.80 -0.16 19.97
C VAL A 140 19.37 -0.19 20.54
N ALA A 141 19.23 -0.07 21.86
CA ALA A 141 17.94 -0.06 22.55
C ALA A 141 16.91 0.95 21.97
N PRO A 142 17.24 2.24 21.75
CA PRO A 142 16.27 3.16 21.14
C PRO A 142 15.89 2.75 19.70
N ILE A 143 16.81 2.16 18.93
CA ILE A 143 16.50 1.67 17.58
C ILE A 143 15.55 0.47 17.64
N VAL A 144 15.75 -0.44 18.60
CA VAL A 144 14.83 -1.57 18.84
C VAL A 144 13.45 -1.09 19.27
N THR A 145 13.36 -0.05 20.10
CA THR A 145 12.08 0.58 20.45
C THR A 145 11.38 1.12 19.20
N SER A 146 12.08 1.88 18.36
CA SER A 146 11.53 2.38 17.10
C SER A 146 11.09 1.26 16.16
N LEU A 147 11.88 0.19 16.02
CA LEU A 147 11.48 -0.99 15.24
C LEU A 147 10.22 -1.65 15.81
N THR A 148 10.05 -1.67 17.13
CA THR A 148 8.86 -2.23 17.77
C THR A 148 7.62 -1.39 17.48
N GLU A 149 7.74 -0.06 17.54
CA GLU A 149 6.65 0.87 17.19
C GLU A 149 6.27 0.75 15.71
N ILE A 150 7.26 0.78 14.82
CA ILE A 150 7.06 0.62 13.37
C ILE A 150 6.44 -0.75 13.06
N ASN A 151 6.84 -1.81 13.77
CA ASN A 151 6.26 -3.13 13.60
C ASN A 151 4.76 -3.11 13.91
N LYS A 152 4.37 -2.43 15.00
CA LYS A 152 2.97 -2.26 15.38
C LYS A 152 2.20 -1.45 14.33
N ASP A 153 2.77 -0.36 13.82
CA ASP A 153 2.14 0.43 12.77
C ASP A 153 1.85 -0.43 11.53
N LEU A 154 2.82 -1.27 11.14
CA LEU A 154 2.68 -2.19 10.00
C LEU A 154 1.61 -3.29 10.24
N GLU A 155 1.41 -3.70 11.48
CA GLU A 155 0.31 -4.59 11.89
C GLU A 155 -1.05 -3.91 11.68
N GLU A 156 -1.19 -2.67 12.16
CA GLU A 156 -2.41 -1.87 12.00
C GLU A 156 -2.72 -1.65 10.52
N GLU A 157 -1.71 -1.32 9.70
CA GLU A 157 -1.84 -1.22 8.25
C GLU A 157 -2.37 -2.50 7.61
N SER A 158 -1.89 -3.67 8.03
CA SER A 158 -2.36 -4.93 7.46
C SER A 158 -3.84 -5.25 7.77
N GLN A 159 -4.39 -4.68 8.85
CA GLN A 159 -5.76 -4.94 9.31
C GLN A 159 -6.79 -3.96 8.72
N GLU A 160 -6.40 -2.71 8.40
CA GLU A 160 -7.34 -1.66 7.92
C GLU A 160 -8.07 -2.00 6.61
N GLU A 161 -7.46 -2.78 5.72
CA GLU A 161 -8.05 -3.16 4.43
C GLU A 161 -8.74 -4.54 4.45
N GLU A 162 -8.42 -5.42 5.41
CA GLU A 162 -9.17 -6.68 5.62
C GLU A 162 -10.62 -6.41 6.05
N ASP A 163 -10.84 -5.42 6.93
CA ASP A 163 -12.19 -5.11 7.45
C ASP A 163 -13.10 -4.44 6.39
N LYS A 164 -12.54 -3.65 5.46
CA LYS A 164 -13.32 -3.06 4.36
C LYS A 164 -13.80 -4.10 3.35
N SER A 165 -12.99 -5.11 3.07
CA SER A 165 -13.34 -6.20 2.14
C SER A 165 -14.55 -7.01 2.61
N LYS A 166 -14.83 -7.02 3.92
CA LYS A 166 -15.93 -7.76 4.54
C LYS A 166 -17.27 -7.02 4.56
N THR A 167 -17.25 -5.69 4.43
CA THR A 167 -18.48 -4.86 4.45
C THR A 167 -19.19 -4.83 3.10
N GLU A 168 -18.45 -4.84 1.99
CA GLU A 168 -19.02 -4.78 0.62
C GLU A 168 -19.76 -6.08 0.22
N GLN A 169 -19.56 -7.18 0.94
CA GLN A 169 -20.19 -8.47 0.63
C GLN A 169 -21.57 -8.65 1.29
N SER A 170 -22.02 -7.72 2.14
CA SER A 170 -23.23 -7.88 2.96
C SER A 170 -24.43 -7.02 2.53
N GLU A 171 -24.42 -6.40 1.35
CA GLU A 171 -25.55 -5.61 0.83
C GLU A 171 -26.27 -6.25 -0.38
N THR A 172 -26.02 -7.53 -0.66
CA THR A 172 -26.82 -8.29 -1.64
C THR A 172 -27.53 -9.46 -0.95
N GLU A 173 -28.47 -9.18 -0.05
CA GLU A 173 -29.51 -10.14 0.29
C GLU A 173 -30.89 -9.54 -0.02
N THR A 174 -31.58 -10.28 -0.87
CA THR A 174 -32.72 -9.94 -1.71
C THR A 174 -34.00 -9.70 -0.92
N GLU A 175 -34.70 -8.61 -1.28
CA GLU A 175 -36.13 -8.40 -1.07
C GLU A 175 -36.93 -9.56 -1.70
N VAL A 176 -37.73 -10.25 -0.89
CA VAL A 176 -38.84 -11.12 -1.34
C VAL A 176 -40.13 -10.66 -0.67
#